data_AF-A0A2K5DX22-F1
#
_entry.id   AF-A0A2K5DX22-F1
#
_cell.length_a   1.000
_cell.length_b   1.000
_cell.length_c   1.000
_cell.angle_alpha   90.00
_cell.angle_beta   90.00
_cell.angle_gamma   90.00
#
_symmetry.space_group_name_H-M   'P 1'
#
loop_
_entity.id
_entity.type
_entity.pdbx_description
1 polymer ?
#
loop_
_entity_poly.entity_id
_entity_poly.type
_entity_poly.pdbx_seq_one_letter_code
_entity_poly.pdbx_strand_id
1 'polypeptide(L)'
;MEAAAQVIVESPDVVYGPEAIEAQWEDWTTRVSPEGGAPTTTPFTFRTPRQVPRLGVMLVGWGGNNGSTLTAAVLANPLRLSWPTRSGRKETNYHGSLTPAGTVSLGLDAGGQEVFVPFSALLPMVAPNDLAFDGCDISGHPQVEEPQMPTT
;
A
#
# COMPACT_ATOMS: atom_id res chain seq x y z
N MET A 1 -7.88 0.71 11.65
CA MET A 1 -6.50 1.21 11.50
C MET A 1 -6.66 2.71 11.37
N GLU A 2 -6.12 3.47 12.32
CA GLU A 2 -6.17 4.93 12.25
C GLU A 2 -5.37 5.37 11.02
N ALA A 3 -5.87 6.34 10.26
CA ALA A 3 -5.13 6.85 9.11
C ALA A 3 -3.79 7.39 9.64
N ALA A 4 -2.68 6.87 9.11
CA ALA A 4 -1.37 7.37 9.50
C ALA A 4 -1.32 8.87 9.21
N ALA A 5 -0.80 9.66 10.16
CA ALA A 5 -0.61 11.09 9.95
C ALA A 5 0.25 11.29 8.69
N GLN A 6 -0.30 12.02 7.72
CA GLN A 6 0.35 12.22 6.44
C GLN A 6 1.64 13.04 6.63
N VAL A 7 2.73 12.60 6.00
CA VAL A 7 3.99 13.35 5.98
C VAL A 7 3.80 14.59 5.10
N ILE A 8 4.14 15.76 5.65
CA ILE A 8 4.15 17.03 4.91
C ILE A 8 5.61 17.47 4.75
N VAL A 9 6.01 17.67 3.51
CA VAL A 9 7.35 18.14 3.15
C VAL A 9 7.30 19.63 2.84
N GLU A 10 8.11 20.41 3.54
CA GLU A 10 8.32 21.83 3.23
C GLU A 10 9.36 21.95 2.12
N SER A 11 8.91 22.24 0.90
CA SER A 11 9.77 22.42 -0.27
C SER A 11 9.17 23.48 -1.20
N PRO A 12 10.00 24.33 -1.86
CA PRO A 12 9.52 25.25 -2.90
C PRO A 12 8.95 24.52 -4.13
N ASP A 13 9.33 23.26 -4.33
CA ASP A 13 8.95 22.44 -5.49
C ASP A 13 7.64 21.67 -5.27
N VAL A 14 7.03 21.78 -4.08
CA VAL A 14 5.80 21.07 -3.73
C VAL A 14 4.72 22.03 -3.26
N VAL A 15 3.54 21.93 -3.87
CA VAL A 15 2.36 22.72 -3.49
C VAL A 15 1.22 21.78 -3.09
N TYR A 16 0.75 21.94 -1.85
CA TYR A 16 -0.40 21.19 -1.33
C TYR A 16 -1.69 21.98 -1.57
N GLY A 17 -2.38 21.66 -2.66
CA GLY A 17 -3.71 22.21 -2.95
C GLY A 17 -4.84 21.47 -2.22
N PRO A 18 -6.09 21.97 -2.35
CA PRO A 18 -7.26 21.27 -1.82
C PRO A 18 -7.55 19.96 -2.56
N GLU A 19 -7.29 19.89 -3.87
CA GLU A 19 -7.61 18.71 -4.70
C GLU A 19 -6.42 17.79 -4.95
N ALA A 20 -5.22 18.36 -5.11
CA ALA A 20 -4.03 17.63 -5.50
C ALA A 20 -2.76 18.17 -4.82
N ILE A 21 -1.75 17.32 -4.74
CA ILE A 21 -0.36 17.68 -4.44
C ILE A 21 0.33 17.82 -5.80
N GLU A 22 0.92 18.97 -6.07
CA GLU A 22 1.71 19.22 -7.27
C GLU A 22 3.19 19.26 -6.89
N ALA A 23 4.01 18.44 -7.54
CA ALA A 23 5.44 18.34 -7.28
C ALA A 23 6.23 18.52 -8.57
N GLN A 24 7.18 19.44 -8.56
CA GLN A 24 8.17 19.60 -9.63
C GLN A 24 9.31 18.61 -9.40
N TRP A 25 9.70 17.90 -10.45
CA TRP A 25 10.80 16.95 -10.40
C TRP A 25 11.60 17.04 -11.69
N GLU A 26 12.91 17.02 -11.56
CA GLU A 26 13.80 16.91 -12.70
C GLU A 26 14.33 15.47 -12.78
N ASP A 27 14.12 14.80 -13.91
CA ASP A 27 14.72 13.50 -14.17
C ASP A 27 16.10 13.68 -14.79
N TRP A 28 17.14 13.27 -14.07
CA TRP A 28 18.54 13.40 -14.47
C TRP A 28 19.02 12.06 -15.01
N THR A 29 19.25 12.00 -16.32
CA THR A 29 19.72 10.80 -17.01
C THR A 29 20.90 11.10 -17.93
N THR A 30 21.51 10.07 -18.49
CA THR A 30 22.59 10.21 -19.49
C THR A 30 22.15 9.55 -20.78
N ARG A 31 22.06 10.30 -21.87
CA ARG A 31 21.82 9.76 -23.20
C ARG A 31 23.13 9.22 -23.74
N VAL A 32 23.18 7.93 -24.05
CA VAL A 32 24.39 7.25 -24.55
C VAL A 32 24.24 6.91 -26.03
N SER A 33 25.30 7.14 -26.78
CA SER A 33 25.48 6.72 -28.18
C SER A 33 26.84 6.00 -28.32
N PRO A 34 27.11 5.30 -29.44
CA PRO A 34 28.42 4.71 -29.70
C PRO A 34 29.59 5.71 -29.66
N GLU A 35 29.31 7.00 -29.85
CA GLU A 35 30.29 8.09 -29.91
C GLU A 35 30.56 8.72 -28.52
N GLY A 36 29.77 8.38 -27.50
CA GLY A 36 29.87 8.94 -26.15
C GLY A 36 28.50 9.17 -25.50
N GLY A 37 28.52 9.68 -24.27
CA GLY A 37 27.32 9.99 -23.48
C GLY A 37 27.23 11.46 -23.08
N ALA A 38 26.02 12.00 -23.03
CA ALA A 38 25.73 13.36 -22.59
C ALA A 38 24.66 13.37 -21.49
N PRO A 39 24.87 14.07 -20.36
CA PRO A 39 23.83 14.30 -19.36
C PRO A 39 22.62 14.98 -20.00
N THR A 40 21.43 14.61 -19.56
CA THR A 40 20.16 15.18 -20.01
C THR A 40 19.23 15.28 -18.82
N THR A 41 18.59 16.43 -18.68
CA THR A 41 17.59 16.68 -17.65
C THR A 41 16.23 16.87 -18.31
N THR A 42 15.22 16.16 -17.82
CA THR A 42 13.83 16.32 -18.28
C THR A 42 12.95 16.75 -17.12
N PRO A 43 12.33 17.95 -17.17
CA PRO A 43 11.44 18.40 -16.11
C PRO A 43 10.08 17.69 -16.20
N PHE A 44 9.53 17.32 -15.05
CA PHE A 44 8.23 16.73 -14.85
C PHE A 44 7.46 17.51 -13.79
N THR A 45 6.15 17.66 -14.00
CA THR A 45 5.22 18.07 -12.95
C THR A 45 4.33 16.88 -12.63
N PHE A 46 4.49 16.32 -11.43
CA PHE A 46 3.61 15.28 -10.92
C PHE A 46 2.41 15.91 -10.23
N ARG A 47 1.21 15.46 -10.59
CA ARG A 47 -0.05 15.85 -9.94
C ARG A 47 -0.69 14.64 -9.30
N THR A 48 -0.70 14.60 -7.98
CA THR A 48 -1.24 13.49 -7.19
C THR A 48 -2.56 13.91 -6.53
N PRO A 49 -3.71 13.33 -6.91
CA PRO A 49 -4.99 13.61 -6.26
C PRO A 49 -4.94 13.31 -4.76
N ARG A 50 -5.57 14.17 -3.95
CA ARG A 50 -5.63 13.98 -2.49
C ARG A 50 -6.80 13.11 -2.05
N GLN A 51 -7.86 13.06 -2.85
CA GLN A 51 -9.03 12.25 -2.55
C GLN A 51 -8.71 10.77 -2.79
N VAL A 52 -8.76 9.97 -1.72
CA VAL A 52 -8.68 8.51 -1.80
C VAL A 52 -10.03 7.97 -2.29
N PRO A 53 -10.10 7.24 -3.42
CA PRO A 53 -11.36 6.75 -3.96
C PRO A 53 -11.86 5.53 -3.17
N ARG A 54 -13.16 5.24 -3.31
CA ARG A 54 -13.67 3.90 -2.99
C ARG A 54 -13.15 2.92 -4.03
N LEU A 55 -12.59 1.80 -3.58
CA LEU A 55 -11.95 0.83 -4.47
C LEU A 55 -12.68 -0.51 -4.44
N GLY A 56 -13.25 -0.88 -5.59
CA GLY A 56 -13.73 -2.23 -5.85
C GLY A 56 -12.63 -3.07 -6.49
N VAL A 57 -12.48 -4.32 -6.04
CA VAL A 57 -11.54 -5.30 -6.57
C VAL A 57 -12.33 -6.50 -7.10
N MET A 58 -12.22 -6.76 -8.40
CA MET A 58 -12.82 -7.94 -9.04
C MET A 58 -11.77 -9.03 -9.23
N LEU A 59 -11.95 -10.17 -8.57
CA LEU A 59 -11.01 -11.29 -8.61
C LEU A 59 -11.50 -12.38 -9.56
N VAL A 60 -10.63 -12.82 -10.46
CA VAL A 60 -10.81 -14.07 -11.23
C VAL A 60 -10.12 -15.19 -10.46
N GLY A 61 -10.85 -16.26 -10.15
CA GLY A 61 -10.40 -17.29 -9.21
C GLY A 61 -10.58 -16.86 -7.76
N TRP A 62 -11.67 -16.16 -7.47
CA TRP A 62 -11.94 -15.59 -6.14
C TRP A 62 -12.04 -16.67 -5.04
N GLY A 63 -12.55 -17.86 -5.35
CA GLY A 63 -12.66 -18.99 -4.43
C GLY A 63 -11.36 -19.77 -4.24
N GLY A 64 -10.32 -19.51 -5.05
CA GLY A 64 -9.01 -20.11 -4.87
C GLY A 64 -8.28 -19.62 -3.61
N ASN A 65 -7.22 -20.31 -3.22
CA ASN A 65 -6.45 -20.05 -1.98
C ASN A 65 -6.09 -18.57 -1.77
N ASN A 66 -5.68 -17.86 -2.82
CA ASN A 66 -5.29 -16.45 -2.70
C ASN A 66 -6.52 -15.53 -2.54
N GLY A 67 -7.59 -15.78 -3.30
CA GLY A 67 -8.79 -14.96 -3.27
C GLY A 67 -9.53 -15.09 -1.94
N SER A 68 -9.70 -16.31 -1.44
CA SER A 68 -10.30 -16.57 -0.14
C SER A 68 -9.43 -16.04 1.01
N THR A 69 -8.10 -16.23 0.96
CA THR A 69 -7.17 -15.69 1.98
C THR A 69 -7.16 -14.16 2.00
N LEU A 70 -7.11 -13.51 0.83
CA LEU A 70 -7.14 -12.05 0.74
C LEU A 70 -8.45 -11.49 1.31
N THR A 71 -9.58 -12.11 0.95
CA THR A 71 -10.90 -11.72 1.43
C THR A 71 -11.00 -11.90 2.94
N ALA A 72 -10.54 -13.04 3.47
CA ALA A 72 -10.51 -13.31 4.90
C ALA A 72 -9.64 -12.30 5.65
N ALA A 73 -8.45 -11.97 5.14
CA ALA A 73 -7.56 -10.99 5.75
C ALA A 73 -8.22 -9.60 5.82
N VAL A 74 -8.89 -9.16 4.75
CA VAL A 74 -9.55 -7.84 4.72
C VAL A 74 -10.78 -7.78 5.61
N LEU A 75 -11.53 -8.87 5.75
CA LEU A 75 -12.69 -8.93 6.66
C LEU A 75 -12.27 -9.05 8.13
N ALA A 76 -11.23 -9.82 8.43
CA ALA A 76 -10.83 -10.12 9.80
C ALA A 76 -10.19 -8.91 10.50
N ASN A 77 -9.37 -8.13 9.80
CA ASN A 77 -8.66 -6.96 10.34
C ASN A 77 -9.57 -5.87 10.95
N PRO A 78 -10.64 -5.39 10.28
CA PRO A 78 -11.54 -4.39 10.87
C PRO A 78 -12.34 -4.95 12.04
N LEU A 79 -12.63 -6.25 12.04
CA LEU A 79 -13.30 -6.96 13.14
C LEU A 79 -12.38 -7.26 14.32
N ARG A 80 -11.06 -7.02 14.19
CA ARG A 80 -10.03 -7.29 15.19
C ARG A 80 -10.09 -8.73 15.71
N LEU A 81 -10.27 -9.69 14.80
CA LEU A 81 -10.36 -11.09 15.19
C LEU A 81 -9.06 -11.55 15.87
N SER A 82 -9.21 -12.47 16.81
CA SER A 82 -8.07 -13.11 17.46
C SER A 82 -8.38 -14.56 17.80
N TRP A 83 -7.38 -15.42 17.67
CA TRP A 83 -7.53 -16.86 17.87
C TRP A 83 -6.41 -17.44 18.73
N PRO A 84 -6.69 -18.46 19.55
CA PRO A 84 -5.65 -19.16 20.28
C PRO A 84 -4.80 -20.02 19.34
N THR A 85 -3.51 -20.08 19.60
CA THR A 85 -2.56 -21.00 18.97
C THR A 85 -1.72 -21.66 20.05
N ARG A 86 -0.96 -22.70 19.70
CA ARG A 86 -0.04 -23.37 20.64
C ARG A 86 0.98 -22.39 21.26
N SER A 87 1.37 -21.34 20.52
CA SER A 87 2.34 -20.33 20.95
C SER A 87 1.69 -19.06 21.54
N GLY A 88 0.38 -19.09 21.82
CA GLY A 88 -0.36 -17.98 22.41
C GLY A 88 -1.46 -17.44 21.50
N ARG A 89 -2.08 -16.33 21.88
CA ARG A 89 -3.11 -15.68 21.05
C ARG A 89 -2.47 -14.95 19.87
N LYS A 90 -3.08 -15.07 18.69
CA LYS A 90 -2.76 -14.29 17.49
C LYS A 90 -3.88 -13.30 17.21
N GLU A 91 -3.50 -12.14 16.69
CA GLU A 91 -4.41 -11.08 16.26
C GLU A 91 -4.25 -10.87 14.76
N THR A 92 -5.33 -10.43 14.10
CA THR A 92 -5.33 -10.04 12.69
C THR A 92 -4.35 -8.91 12.44
N ASN A 93 -3.62 -9.01 11.33
CA ASN A 93 -2.68 -7.99 10.87
C ASN A 93 -2.53 -8.08 9.36
N TYR A 94 -1.74 -7.17 8.78
CA TYR A 94 -1.33 -7.18 7.37
C TYR A 94 0.18 -7.38 7.20
N HIS A 95 0.81 -8.16 8.10
CA HIS A 95 2.23 -8.45 7.96
C HIS A 95 2.52 -9.14 6.62
N GLY A 96 3.65 -8.77 6.01
CA GLY A 96 4.01 -9.20 4.66
C GLY A 96 3.50 -8.28 3.55
N SER A 97 2.65 -7.29 3.86
CA SER A 97 2.24 -6.26 2.89
C SER A 97 3.05 -4.98 3.09
N LEU A 98 3.70 -4.51 2.02
CA LEU A 98 4.54 -3.31 2.06
C LEU A 98 3.74 -2.05 2.40
N THR A 99 2.53 -1.91 1.86
CA THR A 99 1.75 -0.67 1.98
C THR A 99 1.23 -0.39 3.40
N PRO A 100 0.57 -1.34 4.11
CA PRO A 100 0.10 -1.11 5.47
C PRO A 100 1.14 -1.44 6.56
N ALA A 101 2.18 -2.25 6.28
CA ALA A 101 3.13 -2.69 7.30
C ALA A 101 4.59 -2.27 7.06
N GLY A 102 4.92 -1.76 5.87
CA GLY A 102 6.26 -1.29 5.54
C GLY A 102 6.55 0.11 6.03
N THR A 103 7.84 0.41 6.16
CA THR A 103 8.35 1.75 6.47
C THR A 103 9.36 2.20 5.42
N VAL A 104 9.55 3.51 5.32
CA VAL A 104 10.58 4.15 4.49
C VAL A 104 11.41 5.09 5.35
N SER A 105 12.71 5.15 5.10
CA SER A 105 13.58 6.17 5.70
C SER A 105 13.34 7.52 5.01
N LEU A 106 13.02 8.55 5.80
CA LEU A 106 12.95 9.93 5.32
C LEU A 106 14.30 10.65 5.36
N GLY A 107 15.28 10.08 6.05
CA GLY A 107 16.58 10.70 6.29
C GLY A 107 16.88 10.86 7.77
N LEU A 108 17.80 11.78 8.08
CA LEU A 108 18.31 11.99 9.44
C LEU A 108 17.61 13.16 10.13
N ASP A 109 17.32 13.00 11.42
CA ASP A 109 16.89 14.11 12.27
C ASP A 109 18.05 15.04 12.67
N ALA A 110 17.74 16.07 13.45
CA ALA A 110 18.73 17.02 13.96
C ALA A 110 19.81 16.38 14.85
N GLY A 111 19.56 15.20 15.41
CA GLY A 111 20.51 14.41 16.20
C GLY A 111 21.29 13.40 15.38
N GLY A 112 21.07 13.32 14.06
CA GLY A 112 21.71 12.35 13.18
C GLY A 112 21.10 10.94 13.26
N GLN A 113 19.92 10.78 13.86
CA GLN A 113 19.20 9.51 13.89
C GLN A 113 18.31 9.36 12.68
N GLU A 114 18.25 8.15 12.12
CA GLU A 114 17.43 7.88 10.95
C GLU A 114 15.94 7.80 11.32
N VAL A 115 15.12 8.56 10.60
CA VAL A 115 13.68 8.67 10.80
C VAL A 115 12.96 7.79 9.80
N PHE A 116 12.20 6.83 10.32
CA PHE A 116 11.35 5.96 9.52
C PHE A 116 9.88 6.34 9.68
N VAL A 117 9.15 6.36 8.57
CA VAL A 117 7.71 6.59 8.55
C VAL A 117 6.99 5.42 7.89
N PRO A 118 5.70 5.18 8.21
CA PRO A 118 4.90 4.21 7.47
C PRO A 118 4.89 4.53 5.97
N PHE A 119 5.01 3.52 5.12
CA PHE A 119 4.98 3.72 3.66
C PHE A 119 3.68 4.40 3.20
N SER A 120 2.56 4.04 3.80
CA SER A 120 1.24 4.64 3.56
C SER A 120 1.10 6.10 4.01
N ALA A 121 2.06 6.64 4.77
CA ALA A 121 2.06 8.04 5.20
C ALA A 121 2.66 9.00 4.15
N LEU A 122 3.36 8.48 3.13
CA LEU A 122 4.03 9.29 2.11
C LEU A 122 3.05 10.02 1.19
N LEU A 123 2.00 9.33 0.75
CA LEU A 123 0.99 9.85 -0.15
C LEU A 123 -0.40 9.29 0.21
N PRO A 124 -1.49 9.96 -0.20
CA PRO A 124 -2.85 9.44 0.01
C PRO A 124 -3.02 8.09 -0.69
N MET A 125 -3.37 7.05 0.06
CA MET A 125 -3.52 5.68 -0.44
C MET A 125 -4.77 5.03 0.15
N VAL A 126 -5.34 4.07 -0.60
CA VAL A 126 -6.46 3.25 -0.13
C VAL A 126 -5.99 2.31 0.97
N ALA A 127 -6.70 2.28 2.11
CA ALA A 127 -6.44 1.29 3.14
C ALA A 127 -6.99 -0.08 2.72
N PRO A 128 -6.32 -1.19 3.02
CA PRO A 128 -6.82 -2.53 2.69
C PRO A 128 -8.22 -2.82 3.25
N ASN A 129 -8.57 -2.23 4.38
CA ASN A 129 -9.90 -2.36 5.00
C ASN A 129 -11.04 -1.70 4.19
N ASP A 130 -10.71 -0.78 3.27
CA ASP A 130 -11.68 -0.04 2.47
C ASP A 130 -11.92 -0.68 1.08
N LEU A 131 -11.32 -1.86 0.85
CA LEU A 131 -11.52 -2.64 -0.36
C LEU A 131 -12.88 -3.34 -0.32
N ALA A 132 -13.66 -3.17 -1.38
CA ALA A 132 -14.84 -3.98 -1.64
C ALA A 132 -14.48 -5.08 -2.65
N PHE A 133 -14.73 -6.34 -2.30
CA PHE A 133 -14.47 -7.47 -3.19
C PHE A 133 -15.71 -7.97 -3.90
N ASP A 134 -15.53 -8.32 -5.16
CA ASP A 134 -16.43 -9.13 -5.96
C ASP A 134 -15.56 -10.02 -6.88
N GLY A 135 -16.16 -10.89 -7.68
CA GLY A 135 -15.38 -11.70 -8.60
C GLY A 135 -16.11 -12.88 -9.20
N CYS A 136 -15.33 -13.73 -9.85
CA CYS A 136 -15.80 -14.99 -10.41
C CYS A 136 -14.85 -16.12 -10.02
N ASP A 137 -15.43 -17.31 -9.98
CA ASP A 137 -14.70 -18.57 -9.88
C ASP A 137 -15.39 -19.58 -10.82
N ILE A 138 -14.64 -20.56 -11.32
CA ILE A 138 -15.22 -21.66 -12.10
C ILE A 138 -15.98 -22.64 -11.20
N SER A 139 -15.66 -22.63 -9.91
CA SER A 139 -16.37 -23.37 -8.87
C SER A 139 -17.60 -22.58 -8.38
N GLY A 140 -18.71 -23.28 -8.14
CA GLY A 140 -19.94 -22.66 -7.62
C GLY A 140 -19.97 -22.53 -6.10
N HIS A 141 -18.85 -22.76 -5.41
CA HIS A 141 -18.80 -22.77 -3.96
C HIS A 141 -18.93 -21.33 -3.41
N PRO A 142 -19.84 -21.09 -2.45
CA PRO A 142 -19.89 -19.81 -1.77
C PRO A 142 -18.62 -19.62 -0.92
N GLN A 143 -18.13 -18.39 -0.84
CA GLN A 143 -16.91 -18.00 -0.10
C GLN A 143 -16.98 -18.25 1.44
N VAL A 144 -18.08 -18.80 1.93
CA VAL A 144 -18.34 -19.10 3.36
C VAL A 144 -18.02 -20.57 3.68
N GLU A 145 -17.52 -21.35 2.72
CA GLU A 145 -17.06 -22.70 3.02
C GLU A 145 -15.72 -22.64 3.77
N GLU A 146 -15.76 -23.20 4.97
CA GLU A 146 -14.69 -23.24 5.98
C GLU A 146 -13.30 -23.41 5.33
N PRO A 147 -12.30 -22.54 5.63
CA PRO A 147 -10.94 -22.79 5.18
C PRO A 147 -10.51 -24.12 5.75
N GLN A 148 -10.35 -25.12 4.88
CA GLN A 148 -9.88 -26.45 5.27
C GLN A 148 -8.50 -26.30 5.89
N MET A 149 -8.46 -26.33 7.22
CA MET A 149 -7.23 -26.35 7.98
C MET A 149 -6.45 -27.60 7.54
N PRO A 150 -5.15 -27.49 7.22
CA PRO A 150 -4.37 -28.66 6.85
C PRO A 150 -4.42 -29.66 8.01
N THR A 151 -5.00 -30.83 7.75
CA THR A 151 -4.94 -31.97 8.65
C THR A 151 -3.49 -32.44 8.72
N THR A 152 -2.83 -32.19 9.85
CA THR A 152 -1.60 -32.89 10.27
C THR A 152 -1.95 -33.89 11.34
#